data_AF-A0A353F0Y1-F1
#
_entry.id   AF-A0A353F0Y1-F1
#
_cell.length_a   1.000
_cell.length_b   1.000
_cell.length_c   1.000
_cell.angle_alpha   90.00
_cell.angle_beta   90.00
_cell.angle_gamma   90.00
#
_symmetry.space_group_name_H-M   'P 1'
#
loop_
_entity.id
_entity.type
_entity.pdbx_description
1 polymer ?
#
loop_
_entity_poly.entity_id
_entity_poly.type
_entity_poly.pdbx_seq_one_letter_code
_entity_poly.pdbx_strand_id
1 'polypeptide(L)'
;MRIASFILLLLSGGLFGKLTINWKESFLKISDDRNPGGVIEVWYLEAYCRSGSTDREWNETVIDHETKLLSATETEIKLRCKLADGVIIDHLITAEEDKISFHLVAKNPTGQKSEAHWGQPCIRVGRFTGTHNDVDKYSYLKNSFVFLDDKKSFMPTENWATRARYIPGQVWCPCHVPKTDVNPRPLSIDRPSNGLIGCISADKKWLMATAWDPYQELFQGVIRCLHSDFRIGGLEAGEEKLIRGAIYVMANDASALIKRYEEDFPAQVRRHRTLSDPQVVAGHPVSGKRVAITTPDYAGTKVHHTLYLPENWNPDWKEIKESYPLVVEYSGNRAPSLGSSGRVEDSVLGYGLSGGKAVWLNLPFVDAKGQANQLKWWGDEAATVAYAKKVVPEIIAKYGIDPDRVILCGFSRGAIAVNYIGLHDDEIAALWSGFVTHDHYDGVTEWRGTKWGAPLPSYREAAAERFNRINGRPVLICQNGGTSEIRKVIGSPGNVSFLDVDTGAIFGTYPIETRIHPHTDRWLLKPSDQRNKVLDWMEKLGFFQNVQE
;
A
#
# COMPACT_ATOMS: atom_id res chain seq x y z
N MET A 1 9.57 67.28 -0.55
CA MET A 1 8.41 66.35 -0.48
C MET A 1 8.90 65.00 0.01
N ARG A 2 8.64 64.67 1.29
CA ARG A 2 8.92 63.34 1.87
C ARG A 2 7.60 62.58 1.86
N ILE A 3 7.50 61.52 1.06
CA ILE A 3 6.36 60.61 1.07
C ILE A 3 6.67 59.56 2.14
N ALA A 4 5.97 59.64 3.27
CA ALA A 4 5.99 58.62 4.31
C ALA A 4 5.00 57.52 3.91
N SER A 5 5.50 56.36 3.51
CA SER A 5 4.68 55.16 3.34
C SER A 5 4.32 54.62 4.72
N PHE A 6 3.07 54.81 5.13
CA PHE A 6 2.47 54.11 6.25
C PHE A 6 2.32 52.63 5.88
N ILE A 7 3.20 51.78 6.40
CA ILE A 7 2.97 50.34 6.45
C ILE A 7 1.94 50.10 7.54
N LEU A 8 0.69 49.89 7.13
CA LEU A 8 -0.36 49.40 8.01
C LEU A 8 -0.07 47.91 8.28
N LEU A 9 0.65 47.62 9.37
CA LEU A 9 0.78 46.27 9.89
C LEU A 9 -0.61 45.85 10.41
N LEU A 10 -1.38 45.15 9.58
CA LEU A 10 -2.53 44.37 10.03
C LEU A 10 -1.98 43.22 10.89
N LEU A 11 -1.84 43.49 12.19
CA LEU A 11 -1.78 42.45 13.22
C LEU A 11 -3.14 41.75 13.24
N SER A 12 -3.34 40.80 12.33
CA SER A 12 -4.32 39.74 12.56
C SER A 12 -3.76 38.89 13.70
N GLY A 13 -4.08 39.28 14.93
CA GLY A 13 -3.95 38.40 16.09
C GLY A 13 -4.86 37.20 15.87
N GLY A 14 -4.35 36.17 15.21
CA GLY A 14 -4.96 34.86 15.23
C GLY A 14 -4.98 34.42 16.69
N LEU A 15 -6.18 34.23 17.25
CA LEU A 15 -6.30 33.49 18.50
C LEU A 15 -5.70 32.09 18.22
N PHE A 16 -4.49 31.85 18.72
CA PHE A 16 -3.92 30.51 18.81
C PHE A 16 -4.79 29.71 19.77
N GLY A 17 -5.80 29.03 19.24
CA GLY A 17 -6.53 28.03 20.00
C GLY A 17 -5.64 26.88 20.36
N LYS A 18 -5.84 26.35 21.56
CA LYS A 18 -5.07 25.23 22.09
C LYS A 18 -5.96 24.00 22.16
N LEU A 19 -5.55 22.90 21.51
CA LEU A 19 -6.12 21.59 21.79
C LEU A 19 -5.61 21.12 23.15
N THR A 20 -6.52 20.62 23.98
CA THR A 20 -6.19 20.00 25.26
C THR A 20 -6.87 18.66 25.41
N ILE A 21 -6.20 17.77 26.15
CA ILE A 21 -6.67 16.42 26.44
C ILE A 21 -6.78 16.17 27.95
N ASN A 22 -7.75 15.36 28.33
CA ASN A 22 -7.93 14.90 29.71
C ASN A 22 -8.43 13.45 29.71
N TRP A 23 -8.02 12.68 30.72
CA TRP A 23 -8.42 11.29 30.91
C TRP A 23 -9.16 11.10 32.22
N LYS A 24 -10.35 10.50 32.16
CA LYS A 24 -11.10 10.09 33.36
C LYS A 24 -12.00 8.90 33.06
N GLU A 25 -11.95 7.86 33.90
CA GLU A 25 -12.89 6.73 33.87
C GLU A 25 -13.08 6.11 32.47
N SER A 26 -11.97 5.83 31.77
CA SER A 26 -11.95 5.27 30.40
C SER A 26 -12.36 6.24 29.27
N PHE A 27 -12.59 7.51 29.59
CA PHE A 27 -12.88 8.54 28.60
C PHE A 27 -11.69 9.49 28.38
N LEU A 28 -11.28 9.60 27.12
CA LEU A 28 -10.43 10.69 26.64
C LEU A 28 -11.34 11.84 26.21
N LYS A 29 -11.11 13.01 26.79
CA LYS A 29 -11.83 14.25 26.46
C LYS A 29 -10.89 15.16 25.69
N ILE A 30 -11.33 15.60 24.52
CA ILE A 30 -10.61 16.51 23.65
C ILE A 30 -11.38 17.84 23.64
N SER A 31 -10.71 18.92 24.01
CA SER A 31 -11.25 20.27 24.00
C SER A 31 -10.45 21.16 23.05
N ASP A 32 -11.14 21.99 22.29
CA ASP A 32 -10.55 23.01 21.43
C ASP A 32 -11.27 24.34 21.66
N ASP A 33 -10.57 25.35 22.16
CA ASP A 33 -11.15 26.67 22.45
C ASP A 33 -11.70 27.37 21.19
N ARG A 34 -11.29 26.94 20.00
CA ARG A 34 -11.77 27.49 18.71
C ARG A 34 -13.08 26.84 18.27
N ASN A 35 -13.38 25.65 18.77
CA ASN A 35 -14.49 24.82 18.29
C ASN A 35 -15.75 25.02 19.16
N PRO A 36 -16.84 25.59 18.61
CA PRO A 36 -18.09 25.75 19.34
C PRO A 36 -18.83 24.43 19.58
N GLY A 37 -18.41 23.32 18.94
CA GLY A 37 -18.99 21.98 19.10
C GLY A 37 -18.77 21.34 20.48
N GLY A 38 -17.99 21.99 21.35
CA GLY A 38 -17.73 21.55 22.72
C GLY A 38 -16.74 20.39 22.80
N VAL A 39 -16.70 19.75 23.97
CA VAL A 39 -15.79 18.63 24.27
C VAL A 39 -16.18 17.40 23.45
N ILE A 40 -15.22 16.85 22.72
CA ILE A 40 -15.33 15.55 22.05
C ILE A 40 -14.93 14.48 23.07
N GLU A 41 -15.81 13.51 23.30
CA GLU A 41 -15.55 12.41 24.23
C GLU A 41 -15.26 11.13 23.43
N VAL A 42 -14.15 10.47 23.75
CA VAL A 42 -13.78 9.18 23.18
C VAL A 42 -13.83 8.17 24.32
N TRP A 43 -14.71 7.17 24.21
CA TRP A 43 -14.57 5.96 25.02
C TRP A 43 -13.38 5.20 24.45
N TYR A 44 -12.21 5.51 24.99
CA TYR A 44 -10.94 5.10 24.40
C TYR A 44 -10.62 3.70 24.90
N LEU A 45 -10.53 2.78 23.94
CA LEU A 45 -10.37 1.34 24.13
C LEU A 45 -11.65 0.72 24.72
N GLU A 46 -12.74 0.85 23.98
CA GLU A 46 -14.00 0.16 24.26
C GLU A 46 -13.79 -1.36 24.29
N ALA A 47 -12.99 -1.87 23.36
CA ALA A 47 -12.71 -3.30 23.25
C ALA A 47 -11.34 -3.57 22.61
N TYR A 48 -10.77 -4.71 22.96
CA TYR A 48 -9.77 -5.43 22.16
C TYR A 48 -10.42 -6.70 21.65
N CYS A 49 -10.14 -7.10 20.42
CA CYS A 49 -10.92 -8.12 19.73
C CYS A 49 -10.04 -9.19 19.10
N ARG A 50 -10.57 -10.42 19.10
CA ARG A 50 -9.99 -11.57 18.40
C ARG A 50 -10.26 -11.54 16.91
N SER A 51 -9.48 -12.32 16.17
CA SER A 51 -9.69 -12.57 14.75
C SER A 51 -11.04 -13.25 14.46
N GLY A 52 -11.55 -13.13 13.23
CA GLY A 52 -12.76 -13.83 12.77
C GLY A 52 -14.04 -13.29 13.40
N SER A 53 -14.14 -11.96 13.50
CA SER A 53 -15.20 -11.27 14.25
C SER A 53 -16.57 -11.20 13.54
N THR A 54 -16.62 -11.30 12.20
CA THR A 54 -17.82 -10.92 11.41
C THR A 54 -19.06 -11.74 11.74
N ASP A 55 -18.89 -13.03 12.01
CA ASP A 55 -19.98 -13.97 12.30
C ASP A 55 -19.98 -14.46 13.76
N ARG A 56 -19.15 -13.87 14.62
CA ARG A 56 -18.99 -14.27 16.03
C ARG A 56 -19.89 -13.44 16.94
N GLU A 57 -20.35 -14.03 18.05
CA GLU A 57 -20.98 -13.27 19.14
C GLU A 57 -20.00 -12.23 19.71
N TRP A 58 -20.49 -11.04 20.03
CA TRP A 58 -19.64 -9.92 20.48
C TRP A 58 -18.84 -10.28 21.74
N ASN A 59 -19.47 -10.93 22.72
CA ASN A 59 -18.81 -11.30 23.97
C ASN A 59 -17.74 -12.38 23.80
N GLU A 60 -17.78 -13.16 22.71
CA GLU A 60 -16.74 -14.13 22.35
C GLU A 60 -15.62 -13.49 21.49
N THR A 61 -15.92 -12.33 20.93
CA THR A 61 -14.99 -11.53 20.13
C THR A 61 -14.04 -10.75 21.04
N VAL A 62 -14.56 -10.16 22.11
CA VAL A 62 -13.80 -9.26 23.00
C VAL A 62 -12.83 -10.02 23.91
N ILE A 63 -11.64 -9.44 24.08
CA ILE A 63 -10.64 -9.82 25.06
C ILE A 63 -10.74 -8.82 26.22
N ASP A 64 -10.95 -9.33 27.42
CA ASP A 64 -10.95 -8.50 28.63
C ASP A 64 -9.61 -7.79 28.78
N HIS A 65 -9.65 -6.55 29.25
CA HIS A 65 -8.46 -5.75 29.46
C HIS A 65 -8.62 -4.79 30.64
N GLU A 66 -7.49 -4.41 31.23
CA GLU A 66 -7.39 -3.37 32.25
C GLU A 66 -6.55 -2.21 31.70
N THR A 67 -7.04 -0.97 31.82
CA THR A 67 -6.34 0.24 31.39
C THR A 67 -5.90 1.05 32.61
N LYS A 68 -4.60 1.29 32.74
CA LYS A 68 -3.99 2.10 33.81
C LYS A 68 -3.51 3.43 33.26
N LEU A 69 -3.87 4.52 33.95
CA LEU A 69 -3.27 5.83 33.73
C LEU A 69 -1.88 5.85 34.37
N LEU A 70 -0.84 6.13 33.57
CA LEU A 70 0.55 6.26 34.04
C LEU A 70 0.89 7.71 34.35
N SER A 71 0.53 8.63 33.45
CA SER A 71 0.67 10.08 33.65
C SER A 71 -0.32 10.84 32.77
N ALA A 72 -0.74 12.02 33.20
CA ALA A 72 -1.57 12.93 32.40
C ALA A 72 -1.18 14.38 32.65
N THR A 73 -1.15 15.14 31.56
CA THR A 73 -1.11 16.60 31.49
C THR A 73 -2.19 17.05 30.50
N GLU A 74 -2.36 18.36 30.32
CA GLU A 74 -3.29 18.90 29.32
C GLU A 74 -2.87 18.64 27.87
N THR A 75 -1.63 18.20 27.61
CA THR A 75 -1.11 17.95 26.25
C THR A 75 -0.50 16.57 26.05
N GLU A 76 -0.31 15.78 27.10
CA GLU A 76 0.28 14.44 27.04
C GLU A 76 -0.42 13.50 28.03
N ILE A 77 -0.83 12.32 27.57
CA ILE A 77 -1.38 11.25 28.42
C ILE A 77 -0.66 9.94 28.08
N LYS A 78 -0.22 9.23 29.12
CA LYS A 78 0.38 7.90 29.01
C LYS A 78 -0.52 6.87 29.68
N LEU A 79 -0.94 5.86 28.92
CA LEU A 79 -1.77 4.75 29.41
C LEU A 79 -1.05 3.42 29.19
N ARG A 80 -1.38 2.42 30.00
CA ARG A 80 -1.00 1.02 29.79
C ARG A 80 -2.22 0.13 29.84
N CYS A 81 -2.48 -0.60 28.77
CA CYS A 81 -3.44 -1.69 28.73
C CYS A 81 -2.76 -3.01 28.99
N LYS A 82 -3.40 -3.86 29.78
CA LYS A 82 -3.04 -5.27 29.94
C LYS A 82 -4.24 -6.12 29.57
N LEU A 83 -4.09 -6.96 28.56
CA LEU A 83 -5.13 -7.87 28.10
C LEU A 83 -5.11 -9.17 28.93
N ALA A 84 -6.25 -9.85 28.99
CA ALA A 84 -6.40 -11.10 29.71
C ALA A 84 -5.53 -12.23 29.14
N ASP A 85 -5.15 -12.15 27.87
CA ASP A 85 -4.21 -13.09 27.23
C ASP A 85 -2.73 -12.73 27.47
N GLY A 86 -2.46 -11.65 28.21
CA GLY A 86 -1.13 -11.25 28.67
C GLY A 86 -0.43 -10.19 27.81
N VAL A 87 -1.01 -9.78 26.68
CA VAL A 87 -0.47 -8.66 25.89
C VAL A 87 -0.49 -7.37 26.68
N ILE A 88 0.58 -6.58 26.53
CA ILE A 88 0.71 -5.25 27.12
C ILE A 88 0.75 -4.24 25.97
N ILE A 89 -0.09 -3.20 26.03
CA ILE A 89 -0.07 -2.10 25.08
C ILE A 89 0.17 -0.80 25.83
N ASP A 90 1.26 -0.12 25.48
CA ASP A 90 1.55 1.22 25.98
C ASP A 90 1.05 2.26 24.99
N HIS A 91 0.37 3.29 25.48
CA HIS A 91 -0.23 4.36 24.69
C HIS A 91 0.38 5.70 25.09
N LEU A 92 0.92 6.43 24.12
CA LEU A 92 1.27 7.84 24.24
C LEU A 92 0.28 8.65 23.40
N ILE A 93 -0.46 9.53 24.05
CA ILE A 93 -1.46 10.41 23.44
C ILE A 93 -0.97 11.85 23.60
N THR A 94 -0.83 12.57 22.49
CA THR A 94 -0.30 13.95 22.50
C THR A 94 -1.26 14.89 21.82
N ALA A 95 -1.55 16.03 22.45
CA ALA A 95 -2.28 17.13 21.82
C ALA A 95 -1.29 18.05 21.10
N GLU A 96 -1.53 18.23 19.80
CA GLU A 96 -0.78 19.13 18.93
C GLU A 96 -1.66 20.34 18.55
N GLU A 97 -1.30 21.11 17.52
CA GLU A 97 -2.05 22.33 17.17
C GLU A 97 -3.45 22.04 16.58
N ASP A 98 -3.55 21.05 15.70
CA ASP A 98 -4.77 20.71 14.93
C ASP A 98 -5.13 19.22 14.98
N LYS A 99 -4.38 18.41 15.74
CA LYS A 99 -4.62 16.97 15.92
C LYS A 99 -4.27 16.47 17.32
N ILE A 100 -4.83 15.32 17.66
CA ILE A 100 -4.36 14.46 18.74
C ILE A 100 -3.66 13.28 18.11
N SER A 101 -2.37 13.08 18.40
CA SER A 101 -1.60 11.93 17.91
C SER A 101 -1.56 10.81 18.95
N PHE A 102 -1.54 9.58 18.43
CA PHE A 102 -1.49 8.35 19.21
C PHE A 102 -0.31 7.52 18.75
N HIS A 103 0.53 7.11 19.70
CA HIS A 103 1.64 6.18 19.47
C HIS A 103 1.50 5.01 20.44
N LEU A 104 1.33 3.82 19.87
CA LEU A 104 1.08 2.59 20.59
C LEU A 104 2.21 1.60 20.37
N VAL A 105 2.61 0.92 21.45
CA VAL A 105 3.54 -0.21 21.41
C VAL A 105 2.83 -1.42 22.00
N ALA A 106 2.46 -2.37 21.15
CA ALA A 106 1.82 -3.62 21.57
C ALA A 106 2.87 -4.73 21.65
N LYS A 107 3.00 -5.33 22.83
CA LYS A 107 4.01 -6.34 23.12
C LYS A 107 3.38 -7.59 23.69
N ASN A 108 3.80 -8.75 23.19
CA ASN A 108 3.46 -10.04 23.76
C ASN A 108 4.63 -10.60 24.60
N PRO A 109 4.66 -10.36 25.92
CA PRO A 109 5.72 -10.87 26.79
C PRO A 109 5.54 -12.36 27.14
N THR A 110 4.50 -13.02 26.65
CA THR A 110 4.17 -14.40 27.02
C THR A 110 4.90 -15.41 26.13
N GLY A 111 4.83 -16.69 26.51
CA GLY A 111 5.34 -17.80 25.69
C GLY A 111 4.36 -18.34 24.66
N GLN A 112 3.19 -17.72 24.48
CA GLN A 112 2.15 -18.17 23.55
C GLN A 112 1.78 -17.05 22.59
N LYS A 113 1.34 -17.41 21.39
CA LYS A 113 0.76 -16.44 20.45
C LYS A 113 -0.50 -15.81 21.04
N SER A 114 -0.63 -14.50 20.90
CA SER A 114 -1.85 -13.76 21.22
C SER A 114 -2.74 -13.60 19.99
N GLU A 115 -4.03 -13.74 20.22
CA GLU A 115 -5.09 -13.52 19.22
C GLU A 115 -5.64 -12.09 19.26
N ALA A 116 -4.98 -11.15 19.95
CA ALA A 116 -5.35 -9.74 19.93
C ALA A 116 -5.13 -9.15 18.52
N HIS A 117 -6.21 -9.01 17.77
CA HIS A 117 -6.15 -8.61 16.36
C HIS A 117 -6.43 -7.13 16.14
N TRP A 118 -7.28 -6.50 16.95
CA TRP A 118 -7.68 -5.11 16.76
C TRP A 118 -8.26 -4.50 18.04
N GLY A 119 -8.37 -3.18 18.10
CA GLY A 119 -8.97 -2.46 19.22
C GLY A 119 -9.79 -1.25 18.80
N GLN A 120 -10.79 -0.90 19.62
CA GLN A 120 -11.82 0.07 19.27
C GLN A 120 -11.76 1.38 20.08
N PRO A 121 -11.33 2.50 19.48
CA PRO A 121 -11.57 3.83 20.02
C PRO A 121 -12.95 4.35 19.57
N CYS A 122 -13.88 4.53 20.51
CA CYS A 122 -15.27 4.90 20.24
C CYS A 122 -15.50 6.41 20.41
N ILE A 123 -15.44 7.17 19.31
CA ILE A 123 -15.54 8.64 19.34
C ILE A 123 -17.00 9.08 19.33
N ARG A 124 -17.46 9.77 20.36
CA ARG A 124 -18.83 10.30 20.46
C ARG A 124 -18.95 11.62 19.70
N VAL A 125 -19.78 11.63 18.67
CA VAL A 125 -19.89 12.76 17.74
C VAL A 125 -21.19 13.54 17.87
N GLY A 126 -22.19 13.05 18.61
CA GLY A 126 -23.51 13.67 18.68
C GLY A 126 -23.51 15.13 19.14
N ARG A 127 -22.62 15.54 20.06
CA ARG A 127 -22.51 16.95 20.47
C ARG A 127 -21.87 17.80 19.38
N PHE A 128 -20.75 17.32 18.82
CA PHE A 128 -20.03 17.98 17.74
C PHE A 128 -20.94 18.23 16.53
N THR A 129 -21.74 17.24 16.13
CA THR A 129 -22.69 17.35 15.00
C THR A 129 -23.98 18.10 15.35
N GLY A 130 -24.20 18.46 16.62
CA GLY A 130 -25.42 19.15 17.08
C GLY A 130 -26.66 18.25 17.21
N THR A 131 -26.52 16.92 17.18
CA THR A 131 -27.62 15.95 17.11
C THR A 131 -27.74 15.08 18.37
N HIS A 132 -27.12 15.48 19.48
CA HIS A 132 -27.10 14.70 20.72
C HIS A 132 -28.48 14.57 21.38
N ASN A 133 -29.34 15.57 21.22
CA ASN A 133 -30.70 15.61 21.76
C ASN A 133 -31.77 15.10 20.78
N ASP A 134 -31.39 14.78 19.53
CA ASP A 134 -32.33 14.28 18.54
C ASP A 134 -32.90 12.93 18.99
N VAL A 135 -34.22 12.75 18.81
CA VAL A 135 -34.90 11.48 19.10
C VAL A 135 -34.31 10.37 18.21
N ASP A 136 -34.06 10.68 16.94
CA ASP A 136 -33.33 9.79 16.04
C ASP A 136 -31.84 9.77 16.39
N LYS A 137 -31.37 8.61 16.86
CA LYS A 137 -29.96 8.39 17.20
C LYS A 137 -29.04 8.40 15.98
N TYR A 138 -29.57 8.38 14.76
CA TYR A 138 -28.83 8.35 13.49
C TYR A 138 -28.86 9.68 12.73
N SER A 139 -29.46 10.73 13.29
CA SER A 139 -29.43 12.09 12.70
C SER A 139 -28.02 12.62 12.39
N TYR A 140 -26.98 12.14 13.08
CA TYR A 140 -25.59 12.55 12.88
C TYR A 140 -24.99 12.03 11.56
N LEU A 141 -25.58 10.99 10.95
CA LEU A 141 -25.07 10.37 9.74
C LEU A 141 -24.96 11.36 8.58
N LYS A 142 -25.96 12.24 8.42
CA LYS A 142 -25.97 13.29 7.38
C LYS A 142 -24.77 14.24 7.42
N ASN A 143 -24.11 14.32 8.58
CA ASN A 143 -22.93 15.13 8.82
C ASN A 143 -21.66 14.28 8.90
N SER A 144 -21.75 12.96 8.73
CA SER A 144 -20.63 12.02 8.83
C SER A 144 -20.21 11.52 7.44
N PHE A 145 -18.94 11.18 7.27
CA PHE A 145 -18.37 10.83 5.97
C PHE A 145 -17.27 9.77 6.08
N VAL A 146 -17.06 9.08 4.98
CA VAL A 146 -15.89 8.24 4.63
C VAL A 146 -15.38 8.66 3.26
N PHE A 147 -14.24 8.12 2.83
CA PHE A 147 -13.75 8.28 1.46
C PHE A 147 -13.98 7.02 0.64
N LEU A 148 -14.76 7.12 -0.43
CA LEU A 148 -15.03 6.05 -1.40
C LEU A 148 -14.66 6.56 -2.79
N ASP A 149 -13.98 5.74 -3.59
CA ASP A 149 -13.49 6.12 -4.93
C ASP A 149 -12.78 7.48 -4.95
N ASP A 150 -11.96 7.71 -3.94
CA ASP A 150 -11.13 8.90 -3.70
C ASP A 150 -11.96 10.18 -3.52
N LYS A 151 -13.24 10.04 -3.19
CA LYS A 151 -14.18 11.14 -2.94
C LYS A 151 -14.74 11.08 -1.52
N LYS A 152 -14.95 12.25 -0.92
CA LYS A 152 -15.65 12.36 0.36
C LYS A 152 -17.14 12.02 0.14
N SER A 153 -17.59 10.95 0.76
CA SER A 153 -18.95 10.43 0.66
C SER A 153 -19.65 10.55 2.00
N PHE A 154 -20.71 11.36 2.07
CA PHE A 154 -21.53 11.51 3.26
C PHE A 154 -22.41 10.28 3.49
N MET A 155 -22.80 10.06 4.75
CA MET A 155 -23.64 8.93 5.15
C MET A 155 -25.13 9.31 5.23
N PRO A 156 -26.05 8.36 4.96
CA PRO A 156 -25.78 7.02 4.44
C PRO A 156 -25.23 7.08 3.00
N THR A 157 -24.29 6.19 2.69
CA THR A 157 -23.73 6.03 1.34
C THR A 157 -24.72 5.30 0.43
N GLU A 158 -24.49 5.33 -0.89
CA GLU A 158 -25.38 4.71 -1.89
C GLU A 158 -25.63 3.22 -1.62
N ASN A 159 -24.56 2.44 -1.37
CA ASN A 159 -24.64 1.01 -1.10
C ASN A 159 -24.68 0.70 0.41
N TRP A 160 -25.62 1.31 1.14
CA TRP A 160 -25.79 1.09 2.57
C TRP A 160 -26.24 -0.34 2.88
N ALA A 161 -25.52 -1.05 3.76
CA ALA A 161 -25.85 -2.42 4.11
C ALA A 161 -26.87 -2.42 5.25
N THR A 162 -27.80 -3.39 5.22
CA THR A 162 -28.92 -3.43 6.19
C THR A 162 -29.04 -4.77 6.91
N ARG A 163 -28.14 -5.72 6.64
CA ARG A 163 -28.19 -7.08 7.19
C ARG A 163 -26.82 -7.47 7.74
N ALA A 164 -26.81 -8.00 8.96
CA ALA A 164 -25.68 -8.65 9.63
C ALA A 164 -26.20 -9.33 10.91
N ARG A 165 -25.30 -9.90 11.71
CA ARG A 165 -25.63 -10.48 13.01
C ARG A 165 -26.24 -9.45 13.96
N TYR A 166 -25.64 -8.27 14.06
CA TYR A 166 -26.19 -7.16 14.86
C TYR A 166 -26.57 -5.98 13.98
N ILE A 167 -27.71 -5.37 14.28
CA ILE A 167 -28.18 -4.13 13.66
C ILE A 167 -28.61 -3.14 14.74
N PRO A 168 -28.53 -1.82 14.52
CA PRO A 168 -28.05 -1.11 13.32
C PRO A 168 -26.52 -0.97 13.29
N GLY A 169 -25.96 -0.21 12.34
CA GLY A 169 -24.52 0.07 12.20
C GLY A 169 -24.07 -0.08 10.75
N GLN A 170 -22.83 0.32 10.45
CA GLN A 170 -22.25 0.15 9.12
C GLN A 170 -20.71 0.04 9.20
N VAL A 171 -20.16 -0.99 8.56
CA VAL A 171 -18.73 -1.33 8.55
C VAL A 171 -18.18 -1.19 7.14
N TRP A 172 -16.98 -0.64 6.99
CA TRP A 172 -16.20 -0.64 5.75
C TRP A 172 -14.88 -1.37 5.98
N CYS A 173 -14.68 -2.44 5.22
CA CYS A 173 -13.52 -3.32 5.34
C CYS A 173 -12.39 -2.89 4.38
N PRO A 174 -11.17 -2.63 4.87
CA PRO A 174 -10.01 -2.30 4.04
C PRO A 174 -9.51 -3.46 3.17
N CYS A 175 -8.59 -3.18 2.25
CA CYS A 175 -8.06 -4.20 1.32
C CYS A 175 -7.19 -5.28 1.97
N HIS A 176 -6.60 -5.01 3.14
CA HIS A 176 -5.68 -5.91 3.85
C HIS A 176 -6.29 -6.66 5.02
N VAL A 177 -7.61 -6.50 5.25
CA VAL A 177 -8.33 -7.22 6.29
C VAL A 177 -9.29 -8.19 5.62
N PRO A 178 -9.33 -9.47 6.04
CA PRO A 178 -10.35 -10.40 5.57
C PRO A 178 -11.75 -9.87 5.90
N LYS A 179 -12.70 -9.97 4.96
CA LYS A 179 -14.10 -9.59 5.23
C LYS A 179 -14.78 -10.43 6.34
N THR A 180 -14.18 -11.55 6.70
CA THR A 180 -14.58 -12.42 7.83
C THR A 180 -14.02 -11.97 9.18
N ASP A 181 -13.14 -10.95 9.19
CA ASP A 181 -12.47 -10.41 10.37
C ASP A 181 -12.80 -8.94 10.58
N VAL A 182 -14.08 -8.57 10.57
CA VAL A 182 -14.53 -7.20 10.89
C VAL A 182 -15.70 -7.26 11.87
N ASN A 183 -16.14 -6.13 12.40
CA ASN A 183 -17.21 -6.04 13.36
C ASN A 183 -18.49 -6.72 12.80
N PRO A 184 -19.24 -7.49 13.63
CA PRO A 184 -20.42 -8.27 13.23
C PRO A 184 -21.67 -7.43 12.86
N ARG A 185 -21.48 -6.21 12.37
CA ARG A 185 -22.48 -5.22 11.95
C ARG A 185 -22.55 -5.17 10.41
N PRO A 186 -23.55 -4.51 9.80
CA PRO A 186 -23.72 -4.50 8.35
C PRO A 186 -22.45 -4.09 7.60
N LEU A 187 -21.93 -5.01 6.80
CA LEU A 187 -20.70 -4.80 6.03
C LEU A 187 -21.03 -4.21 4.66
N SER A 188 -20.49 -3.03 4.38
CA SER A 188 -20.57 -2.41 3.05
C SER A 188 -19.90 -3.29 1.99
N ILE A 189 -20.49 -3.30 0.80
CA ILE A 189 -19.81 -3.85 -0.39
C ILE A 189 -18.68 -2.93 -0.85
N ASP A 190 -18.77 -1.63 -0.55
CA ASP A 190 -17.79 -0.63 -0.94
C ASP A 190 -16.53 -0.76 -0.08
N ARG A 191 -15.38 -0.58 -0.70
CA ARG A 191 -14.08 -0.52 -0.02
C ARG A 191 -13.72 0.93 0.25
N PRO A 192 -13.25 1.28 1.47
CA PRO A 192 -12.79 2.63 1.74
C PRO A 192 -11.48 2.91 1.01
N SER A 193 -11.35 4.12 0.44
CA SER A 193 -10.14 4.58 -0.25
C SER A 193 -8.96 4.81 0.70
N ASN A 194 -9.23 5.05 1.98
CA ASN A 194 -8.23 5.34 2.99
C ASN A 194 -8.76 4.99 4.40
N GLY A 195 -7.96 5.27 5.43
CA GLY A 195 -8.31 5.03 6.83
C GLY A 195 -9.14 6.11 7.51
N LEU A 196 -9.64 7.12 6.77
CA LEU A 196 -10.35 8.26 7.35
C LEU A 196 -11.85 8.02 7.45
N ILE A 197 -12.38 8.29 8.64
CA ILE A 197 -13.81 8.47 8.92
C ILE A 197 -13.99 9.71 9.79
N GLY A 198 -15.04 10.49 9.55
CA GLY A 198 -15.21 11.76 10.24
C GLY A 198 -16.59 12.35 10.15
N CYS A 199 -16.76 13.54 10.70
CA CYS A 199 -17.99 14.32 10.61
C CYS A 199 -17.73 15.84 10.62
N ILE A 200 -18.75 16.60 10.27
CA ILE A 200 -18.76 18.07 10.30
C ILE A 200 -19.53 18.58 11.53
N SER A 201 -19.11 19.73 12.04
CA SER A 201 -19.75 20.39 13.19
C SER A 201 -21.16 20.90 12.85
N ALA A 202 -21.95 21.19 13.90
CA ALA A 202 -23.29 21.75 13.77
C ALA A 202 -23.34 23.06 12.93
N ASP A 203 -22.33 23.92 13.08
CA ASP A 203 -22.18 25.18 12.33
C ASP A 203 -21.50 25.01 10.96
N LYS A 204 -21.09 23.78 10.63
CA LYS A 204 -20.39 23.38 9.40
C LYS A 204 -19.02 24.02 9.19
N LYS A 205 -18.48 24.72 10.19
CA LYS A 205 -17.16 25.39 10.09
C LYS A 205 -16.00 24.47 10.41
N TRP A 206 -16.25 23.40 11.16
CA TRP A 206 -15.25 22.45 11.63
C TRP A 206 -15.51 21.05 11.10
N LEU A 207 -14.45 20.26 10.99
CA LEU A 207 -14.52 18.82 10.84
C LEU A 207 -13.74 18.13 11.96
N MET A 208 -14.16 16.91 12.28
CA MET A 208 -13.39 15.96 13.06
C MET A 208 -13.23 14.69 12.21
N ALA A 209 -12.02 14.14 12.16
CA ALA A 209 -11.78 12.85 11.51
C ALA A 209 -10.75 12.04 12.27
N THR A 210 -10.81 10.72 12.14
CA THR A 210 -9.86 9.80 12.76
C THR A 210 -9.28 8.82 11.74
N ALA A 211 -8.03 8.44 11.96
CA ALA A 211 -7.32 7.42 11.18
C ALA A 211 -6.30 6.68 12.04
N TRP A 212 -6.04 5.42 11.68
CA TRP A 212 -5.03 4.56 12.30
C TRP A 212 -4.20 3.83 11.24
N ASP A 213 -2.96 3.51 11.59
CA ASP A 213 -2.04 2.71 10.78
C ASP A 213 -1.31 1.67 11.65
N PRO A 214 -1.49 0.36 11.37
CA PRO A 214 -2.52 -0.19 10.50
C PRO A 214 -3.92 -0.05 11.13
N TYR A 215 -4.97 -0.07 10.30
CA TYR A 215 -6.37 -0.07 10.75
C TYR A 215 -7.09 -1.38 10.39
N GLN A 216 -8.09 -1.73 11.18
CA GLN A 216 -8.92 -2.91 11.02
C GLN A 216 -10.13 -2.61 10.12
N GLU A 217 -10.82 -1.51 10.40
CA GLU A 217 -12.07 -1.14 9.74
C GLU A 217 -12.41 0.32 9.98
N LEU A 218 -13.34 0.84 9.18
CA LEU A 218 -14.10 2.04 9.52
C LEU A 218 -15.49 1.62 9.94
N PHE A 219 -15.95 2.12 11.08
CA PHE A 219 -17.24 1.72 11.64
C PHE A 219 -18.06 2.91 12.11
N GLN A 220 -19.31 2.91 11.69
CA GLN A 220 -20.38 3.76 12.20
C GLN A 220 -21.13 2.99 13.28
N GLY A 221 -21.03 3.44 14.52
CA GLY A 221 -21.57 2.72 15.68
C GLY A 221 -22.93 3.21 16.19
N VAL A 222 -23.52 2.47 17.13
CA VAL A 222 -24.96 2.58 17.48
C VAL A 222 -25.30 3.65 18.53
N ILE A 223 -24.30 4.38 18.99
CA ILE A 223 -24.42 5.32 20.12
C ILE A 223 -23.89 6.71 19.76
N ARG A 224 -24.19 7.14 18.52
CA ARG A 224 -23.71 8.38 17.88
C ARG A 224 -22.17 8.43 17.87
N CYS A 225 -21.55 7.38 17.33
CA CYS A 225 -20.11 7.23 17.33
C CYS A 225 -19.53 6.84 15.97
N LEU A 226 -18.29 7.25 15.76
CA LEU A 226 -17.48 6.91 14.61
C LEU A 226 -16.18 6.25 15.09
N HIS A 227 -15.71 5.30 14.31
CA HIS A 227 -14.59 4.42 14.65
C HIS A 227 -13.70 4.26 13.43
N SER A 228 -12.41 4.57 13.60
CA SER A 228 -11.35 3.95 12.82
C SER A 228 -10.66 3.02 13.82
N ASP A 229 -10.91 1.73 13.69
CA ASP A 229 -10.42 0.76 14.66
C ASP A 229 -9.00 0.36 14.28
N PHE A 230 -8.05 0.36 15.21
CA PHE A 230 -6.67 0.06 14.90
C PHE A 230 -6.43 -1.45 14.82
N ARG A 231 -5.47 -1.87 14.01
CA ARG A 231 -5.09 -3.27 13.83
C ARG A 231 -3.80 -3.59 14.57
N ILE A 232 -3.77 -4.76 15.19
CA ILE A 232 -2.59 -5.43 15.75
C ILE A 232 -2.23 -6.64 14.87
N GLY A 233 -3.25 -7.41 14.46
CA GLY A 233 -3.13 -8.60 13.61
C GLY A 233 -2.54 -9.83 14.31
N GLY A 234 -2.73 -9.95 15.63
CA GLY A 234 -2.12 -11.00 16.46
C GLY A 234 -0.67 -10.66 16.82
N LEU A 235 -0.11 -11.36 17.81
CA LEU A 235 1.29 -11.19 18.23
C LEU A 235 1.92 -12.54 18.54
N GLU A 236 3.02 -12.88 17.86
CA GLU A 236 3.85 -14.04 18.21
C GLU A 236 4.51 -13.85 19.60
N ALA A 237 4.99 -14.93 20.19
CA ALA A 237 5.67 -14.87 21.49
C ALA A 237 6.91 -13.96 21.41
N GLY A 238 6.99 -12.95 22.28
CA GLY A 238 8.06 -11.95 22.29
C GLY A 238 7.93 -10.85 21.23
N GLU A 239 6.92 -10.91 20.35
CA GLU A 239 6.74 -9.91 19.29
C GLU A 239 6.33 -8.55 19.86
N GLU A 240 6.76 -7.50 19.17
CA GLU A 240 6.40 -6.12 19.41
C GLU A 240 5.93 -5.48 18.10
N LYS A 241 4.84 -4.71 18.17
CA LYS A 241 4.28 -3.97 17.03
C LYS A 241 4.02 -2.52 17.39
N LEU A 242 4.31 -1.65 16.43
CA LEU A 242 4.05 -0.22 16.51
C LEU A 242 2.75 0.11 15.80
N ILE A 243 1.92 0.94 16.43
CA ILE A 243 0.64 1.38 15.90
C ILE A 243 0.56 2.89 16.08
N ARG A 244 0.08 3.60 15.06
CA ARG A 244 -0.08 5.06 15.09
C ARG A 244 -1.51 5.46 14.77
N GLY A 245 -1.97 6.53 15.37
CA GLY A 245 -3.31 7.06 15.13
C GLY A 245 -3.35 8.58 15.23
N ALA A 246 -4.40 9.17 14.68
CA ALA A 246 -4.66 10.59 14.78
C ALA A 246 -6.16 10.87 14.87
N ILE A 247 -6.52 11.87 15.66
CA ILE A 247 -7.83 12.53 15.60
C ILE A 247 -7.58 13.99 15.21
N TYR A 248 -8.04 14.38 14.03
CA TYR A 248 -7.96 15.75 13.51
C TYR A 248 -9.17 16.54 14.00
N VAL A 249 -8.95 17.78 14.44
CA VAL A 249 -9.99 18.77 14.75
C VAL A 249 -9.58 20.07 14.10
N MET A 250 -10.16 20.36 12.93
CA MET A 250 -9.69 21.44 12.07
C MET A 250 -10.84 22.11 11.32
N ALA A 251 -10.55 23.21 10.63
CA ALA A 251 -11.50 23.85 9.72
C ALA A 251 -12.06 22.82 8.72
N ASN A 252 -13.33 23.00 8.32
CA ASN A 252 -14.01 22.09 7.39
C ASN A 252 -13.46 22.20 5.95
N ASP A 253 -12.25 21.67 5.75
CA ASP A 253 -11.54 21.61 4.49
C ASP A 253 -11.07 20.16 4.26
N ALA A 254 -11.76 19.48 3.35
CA ALA A 254 -11.46 18.08 3.02
C ALA A 254 -10.09 17.93 2.33
N SER A 255 -9.65 18.93 1.56
CA SER A 255 -8.37 18.86 0.85
C SER A 255 -7.21 18.99 1.83
N ALA A 256 -7.35 19.91 2.80
CA ALA A 256 -6.38 20.04 3.89
C ALA A 256 -6.32 18.78 4.76
N LEU A 257 -7.47 18.17 5.07
CA LEU A 257 -7.53 16.89 5.80
C LEU A 257 -6.80 15.77 5.06
N ILE A 258 -7.06 15.60 3.75
CA ILE A 258 -6.37 14.57 2.95
C ILE A 258 -4.87 14.82 2.97
N LYS A 259 -4.42 16.06 2.74
CA LYS A 259 -3.00 16.40 2.76
C LYS A 259 -2.34 16.03 4.10
N ARG A 260 -2.96 16.39 5.22
CA ARG A 260 -2.49 16.02 6.57
C ARG A 260 -2.41 14.51 6.76
N TYR A 261 -3.46 13.81 6.36
CA TYR A 261 -3.50 12.36 6.40
C TYR A 261 -2.38 11.71 5.58
N GLU A 262 -2.07 12.24 4.39
CA GLU A 262 -1.00 11.71 3.55
C GLU A 262 0.40 11.97 4.13
N GLU A 263 0.59 13.10 4.81
CA GLU A 263 1.81 13.43 5.56
C GLU A 263 1.99 12.52 6.79
N ASP A 264 0.91 12.27 7.53
CA ASP A 264 0.95 11.51 8.79
C ASP A 264 0.98 9.98 8.58
N PHE A 265 0.37 9.49 7.50
CA PHE A 265 0.24 8.05 7.21
C PHE A 265 0.70 7.64 5.80
N PRO A 266 1.95 7.98 5.38
CA PRO A 266 2.42 7.74 4.02
C PRO A 266 2.44 6.25 3.63
N ALA A 267 2.69 5.34 4.59
CA ALA A 267 2.64 3.89 4.37
C ALA A 267 1.22 3.42 4.04
N GLN A 268 0.22 3.94 4.75
CA GLN A 268 -1.18 3.63 4.49
C GLN A 268 -1.63 4.17 3.12
N VAL A 269 -1.26 5.41 2.77
CA VAL A 269 -1.50 5.96 1.43
C VAL A 269 -0.96 5.03 0.36
N ARG A 270 0.27 4.55 0.53
CA ARG A 270 0.91 3.65 -0.42
C ARG A 270 0.13 2.35 -0.61
N ARG A 271 -0.39 1.78 0.47
CA ARG A 271 -1.14 0.51 0.50
C ARG A 271 -2.56 0.64 -0.07
N HIS A 272 -3.19 1.78 0.10
CA HIS A 272 -4.61 2.00 -0.23
C HIS A 272 -4.86 2.82 -1.51
N ARG A 273 -3.85 3.50 -2.04
CA ARG A 273 -4.00 4.29 -3.27
C ARG A 273 -4.09 3.40 -4.50
N THR A 274 -5.10 3.63 -5.34
CA THR A 274 -5.11 3.09 -6.72
C THR A 274 -4.05 3.81 -7.55
N LEU A 275 -3.21 3.05 -8.25
CA LEU A 275 -2.16 3.60 -9.11
C LEU A 275 -2.69 3.81 -10.52
N SER A 276 -2.29 4.94 -11.12
CA SER A 276 -2.48 5.20 -12.55
C SER A 276 -1.20 4.84 -13.31
N ASP A 277 -1.36 4.14 -14.43
CA ASP A 277 -0.25 3.78 -15.33
C ASP A 277 0.33 5.04 -16.00
N PRO A 278 1.63 5.35 -15.78
CA PRO A 278 2.26 6.51 -16.39
C PRO A 278 2.41 6.28 -17.89
N GLN A 279 1.69 7.10 -18.65
CA GLN A 279 1.76 7.08 -20.12
C GLN A 279 3.17 7.42 -20.61
N VAL A 280 3.61 6.74 -21.67
CA VAL A 280 4.87 7.05 -22.35
C VAL A 280 4.73 8.38 -23.08
N VAL A 281 5.57 9.35 -22.73
CA VAL A 281 5.61 10.68 -23.35
C VAL A 281 6.91 10.88 -24.15
N ALA A 282 6.87 11.82 -25.09
CA ALA A 282 8.07 12.24 -25.80
C ALA A 282 8.97 13.12 -24.92
N GLY A 283 10.28 13.08 -25.17
CA GLY A 283 11.26 13.95 -24.51
C GLY A 283 12.32 13.17 -23.74
N HIS A 284 13.03 13.89 -22.85
CA HIS A 284 14.07 13.32 -22.00
C HIS A 284 13.50 12.81 -20.68
N PRO A 285 14.16 11.82 -20.05
CA PRO A 285 13.79 11.37 -18.71
C PRO A 285 13.83 12.53 -17.70
N VAL A 286 12.70 12.76 -17.03
CA VAL A 286 12.54 13.73 -15.94
C VAL A 286 11.61 13.14 -14.88
N SER A 287 11.64 13.68 -13.66
CA SER A 287 10.87 13.18 -12.51
C SER A 287 9.38 13.03 -12.84
N GLY A 288 8.80 11.89 -12.47
CA GLY A 288 7.40 11.57 -12.69
C GLY A 288 7.01 11.27 -14.14
N LYS A 289 7.97 11.17 -15.09
CA LYS A 289 7.68 10.88 -16.51
C LYS A 289 8.26 9.55 -16.95
N ARG A 290 7.51 8.85 -17.80
CA ARG A 290 7.93 7.65 -18.53
C ARG A 290 8.20 8.02 -19.99
N VAL A 291 9.37 7.69 -20.52
CA VAL A 291 9.76 8.00 -21.91
C VAL A 291 10.30 6.77 -22.63
N ALA A 292 10.26 6.78 -23.96
CA ALA A 292 10.91 5.77 -24.79
C ALA A 292 12.32 6.23 -25.20
N ILE A 293 13.31 5.34 -25.13
CA ILE A 293 14.71 5.66 -25.41
C ILE A 293 15.31 4.62 -26.37
N THR A 294 15.86 5.11 -27.48
CA THR A 294 16.71 4.34 -28.40
C THR A 294 18.17 4.67 -28.11
N THR A 295 18.97 3.64 -27.86
CA THR A 295 20.41 3.80 -27.61
C THR A 295 21.16 4.11 -28.91
N PRO A 296 22.35 4.74 -28.85
CA PRO A 296 23.12 5.12 -30.04
C PRO A 296 23.37 3.95 -31.01
N ASP A 297 23.66 2.75 -30.50
CA ASP A 297 23.90 1.55 -31.32
C ASP A 297 22.70 1.12 -32.17
N TYR A 298 21.50 1.54 -31.75
CA TYR A 298 20.23 1.24 -32.42
C TYR A 298 19.64 2.47 -33.11
N ALA A 299 20.44 3.52 -33.33
CA ALA A 299 20.00 4.72 -34.04
C ALA A 299 19.45 4.37 -35.43
N GLY A 300 18.28 4.93 -35.76
CA GLY A 300 17.58 4.65 -37.03
C GLY A 300 16.74 3.36 -37.02
N THR A 301 16.78 2.57 -35.95
CA THR A 301 15.92 1.39 -35.77
C THR A 301 14.69 1.73 -34.92
N LYS A 302 13.83 0.74 -34.68
CA LYS A 302 12.70 0.81 -33.73
C LYS A 302 13.00 0.09 -32.40
N VAL A 303 14.25 -0.30 -32.16
CA VAL A 303 14.64 -0.93 -30.89
C VAL A 303 14.73 0.16 -29.81
N HIS A 304 13.99 -0.02 -28.73
CA HIS A 304 13.95 0.95 -27.63
C HIS A 304 13.48 0.31 -26.32
N HIS A 305 13.93 0.88 -25.21
CA HIS A 305 13.37 0.61 -23.87
C HIS A 305 12.43 1.75 -23.46
N THR A 306 11.66 1.54 -22.39
CA THR A 306 11.04 2.66 -21.67
C THR A 306 11.71 2.88 -20.32
N LEU A 307 11.78 4.14 -19.90
CA LEU A 307 12.35 4.55 -18.62
C LEU A 307 11.40 5.51 -17.93
N TYR A 308 11.02 5.19 -16.69
CA TYR A 308 10.29 6.05 -15.77
C TYR A 308 11.21 6.49 -14.62
N LEU A 309 11.17 7.78 -14.28
CA LEU A 309 11.80 8.31 -13.07
C LEU A 309 10.72 8.61 -12.03
N PRO A 310 10.91 8.24 -10.75
CA PRO A 310 9.93 8.51 -9.70
C PRO A 310 9.75 10.02 -9.49
N GLU A 311 8.59 10.43 -8.96
CA GLU A 311 8.27 11.86 -8.76
C GLU A 311 9.28 12.58 -7.87
N ASN A 312 9.89 11.88 -6.92
CA ASN A 312 10.92 12.41 -6.02
C ASN A 312 12.34 12.27 -6.57
N TRP A 313 12.55 11.80 -7.80
CA TRP A 313 13.88 11.76 -8.39
C TRP A 313 14.43 13.18 -8.53
N ASN A 314 15.65 13.40 -8.07
CA ASN A 314 16.35 14.67 -8.14
C ASN A 314 17.55 14.57 -9.10
N PRO A 315 17.65 15.43 -10.14
CA PRO A 315 18.82 15.45 -11.02
C PRO A 315 20.15 15.72 -10.28
N ASP A 316 20.10 16.38 -9.12
CA ASP A 316 21.25 16.73 -8.29
C ASP A 316 21.59 15.63 -7.27
N TRP A 317 21.11 14.39 -7.48
CA TRP A 317 21.30 13.24 -6.59
C TRP A 317 22.73 13.05 -6.08
N LYS A 318 23.74 13.38 -6.91
CA LYS A 318 25.16 13.33 -6.52
C LYS A 318 25.50 14.33 -5.41
N GLU A 319 24.97 15.54 -5.51
CA GLU A 319 25.24 16.62 -4.56
C GLU A 319 24.52 16.37 -3.24
N ILE A 320 23.26 15.91 -3.31
CA ILE A 320 22.45 15.60 -2.13
C ILE A 320 22.70 14.19 -1.57
N LYS A 321 23.58 13.41 -2.22
CA LYS A 321 23.92 12.02 -1.87
C LYS A 321 22.69 11.11 -1.72
N GLU A 322 21.72 11.29 -2.61
CA GLU A 322 20.52 10.46 -2.67
C GLU A 322 20.75 9.31 -3.66
N SER A 323 20.16 8.14 -3.37
CA SER A 323 20.23 6.96 -4.20
C SER A 323 18.84 6.36 -4.38
N TYR A 324 18.51 5.92 -5.58
CA TYR A 324 17.19 5.40 -5.93
C TYR A 324 17.25 3.89 -6.19
N PRO A 325 16.16 3.16 -5.90
CA PRO A 325 16.05 1.76 -6.31
C PRO A 325 15.68 1.66 -7.80
N LEU A 326 16.04 0.54 -8.43
CA LEU A 326 15.72 0.24 -9.82
C LEU A 326 14.89 -1.05 -9.92
N VAL A 327 13.78 -0.97 -10.66
CA VAL A 327 13.05 -2.15 -11.13
C VAL A 327 13.26 -2.28 -12.63
N VAL A 328 13.80 -3.41 -13.06
CA VAL A 328 14.01 -3.76 -14.46
C VAL A 328 12.94 -4.77 -14.87
N GLU A 329 12.22 -4.52 -15.97
CA GLU A 329 11.11 -5.36 -16.40
C GLU A 329 11.30 -5.91 -17.82
N TYR A 330 10.94 -7.18 -18.00
CA TYR A 330 10.65 -7.77 -19.31
C TYR A 330 9.14 -7.96 -19.53
N SER A 331 8.67 -7.57 -20.71
CA SER A 331 7.25 -7.63 -21.07
C SER A 331 6.75 -9.01 -21.50
N GLY A 332 5.45 -9.22 -21.31
CA GLY A 332 4.73 -10.41 -21.79
C GLY A 332 4.78 -10.61 -23.30
N ASN A 333 4.24 -11.73 -23.77
CA ASN A 333 4.16 -12.07 -25.19
C ASN A 333 3.02 -11.30 -25.86
N ARG A 334 3.11 -11.00 -27.15
CA ARG A 334 1.95 -10.50 -27.91
C ARG A 334 0.87 -11.58 -27.99
N ALA A 335 -0.22 -11.36 -27.26
CA ALA A 335 -1.41 -12.20 -27.20
C ALA A 335 -2.67 -11.31 -27.13
N PRO A 336 -3.15 -10.78 -28.26
CA PRO A 336 -4.30 -9.86 -28.28
C PRO A 336 -5.57 -10.44 -27.67
N SER A 337 -5.79 -11.75 -27.79
CA SER A 337 -6.92 -12.44 -27.16
C SER A 337 -6.91 -12.41 -25.63
N LEU A 338 -5.74 -12.15 -25.03
CA LEU A 338 -5.56 -11.99 -23.59
C LEU A 338 -5.35 -10.53 -23.19
N GLY A 339 -5.47 -9.58 -24.14
CA GLY A 339 -5.23 -8.16 -23.90
C GLY A 339 -3.75 -7.77 -23.82
N SER A 340 -2.82 -8.61 -24.30
CA SER A 340 -1.38 -8.30 -24.29
C SER A 340 -0.88 -7.92 -25.70
N SER A 341 -0.28 -6.74 -25.83
CA SER A 341 0.34 -6.28 -27.07
C SER A 341 1.76 -6.82 -27.28
N GLY A 342 2.43 -7.24 -26.20
CA GLY A 342 3.85 -7.61 -26.16
C GLY A 342 4.83 -6.44 -26.25
N ARG A 343 4.33 -5.20 -26.17
CA ARG A 343 5.10 -3.95 -26.24
C ARG A 343 5.65 -3.55 -24.88
N VAL A 344 6.78 -2.84 -24.89
CA VAL A 344 7.43 -2.33 -23.67
C VAL A 344 6.64 -1.20 -23.01
N GLU A 345 5.82 -0.49 -23.78
CA GLU A 345 5.00 0.63 -23.34
C GLU A 345 3.76 0.20 -22.55
N ASP A 346 3.28 -1.03 -22.76
CA ASP A 346 2.03 -1.53 -22.17
C ASP A 346 2.26 -2.34 -20.88
N SER A 347 3.51 -2.73 -20.61
CA SER A 347 3.97 -3.32 -19.34
C SER A 347 3.77 -2.36 -18.18
N VAL A 348 3.39 -2.86 -17.00
CA VAL A 348 3.25 -2.06 -15.77
C VAL A 348 3.66 -2.79 -14.48
N LEU A 349 4.18 -4.02 -14.56
CA LEU A 349 4.47 -4.82 -13.36
C LEU A 349 5.45 -4.06 -12.45
N GLY A 350 6.55 -3.54 -13.02
CA GLY A 350 7.61 -2.89 -12.26
C GLY A 350 7.18 -1.57 -11.60
N TYR A 351 6.30 -0.82 -12.26
CA TYR A 351 5.67 0.36 -11.66
C TYR A 351 4.78 -0.02 -10.47
N GLY A 352 3.98 -1.08 -10.63
CA GLY A 352 3.12 -1.62 -9.58
C GLY A 352 3.92 -2.13 -8.37
N LEU A 353 5.03 -2.84 -8.59
CA LEU A 353 5.90 -3.35 -7.53
C LEU A 353 6.40 -2.21 -6.63
N SER A 354 6.96 -1.17 -7.24
CA SER A 354 7.52 -0.04 -6.49
C SER A 354 6.46 0.94 -5.96
N GLY A 355 5.23 0.88 -6.45
CA GLY A 355 4.22 1.91 -6.22
C GLY A 355 4.65 3.29 -6.76
N GLY A 356 5.40 3.30 -7.86
CA GLY A 356 5.95 4.52 -8.48
C GLY A 356 7.11 5.18 -7.72
N LYS A 357 7.75 4.46 -6.79
CA LYS A 357 8.87 4.96 -5.96
C LYS A 357 10.26 4.53 -6.42
N ALA A 358 10.34 3.75 -7.50
CA ALA A 358 11.61 3.32 -8.09
C ALA A 358 11.77 3.90 -9.49
N VAL A 359 13.02 4.02 -9.93
CA VAL A 359 13.30 4.09 -11.36
C VAL A 359 12.83 2.78 -11.98
N TRP A 360 12.13 2.85 -13.09
CA TRP A 360 11.58 1.67 -13.76
C TRP A 360 12.00 1.62 -15.22
N LEU A 361 12.76 0.58 -15.55
CA LEU A 361 13.32 0.33 -16.85
C LEU A 361 12.64 -0.89 -17.47
N ASN A 362 11.92 -0.73 -18.57
CA ASN A 362 11.35 -1.87 -19.30
C ASN A 362 12.22 -2.19 -20.52
N LEU A 363 12.98 -3.28 -20.46
CA LEU A 363 13.92 -3.70 -21.50
C LEU A 363 13.19 -4.28 -22.71
N PRO A 364 13.73 -4.09 -23.94
CA PRO A 364 13.23 -4.76 -25.12
C PRO A 364 13.75 -6.19 -25.21
N PHE A 365 13.02 -7.02 -25.94
CA PHE A 365 13.62 -8.12 -26.68
C PHE A 365 14.00 -7.57 -28.06
N VAL A 366 15.18 -7.91 -28.56
CA VAL A 366 15.65 -7.43 -29.87
C VAL A 366 15.23 -8.42 -30.95
N ASP A 367 14.66 -7.95 -32.06
CA ASP A 367 14.30 -8.85 -33.17
C ASP A 367 15.53 -9.43 -33.86
N ALA A 368 15.33 -10.50 -34.63
CA ALA A 368 16.42 -11.20 -35.33
C ALA A 368 17.19 -10.35 -36.36
N LYS A 369 16.70 -9.14 -36.69
CA LYS A 369 17.33 -8.22 -37.63
C LYS A 369 17.95 -7.01 -36.92
N GLY A 370 17.81 -6.90 -35.60
CA GLY A 370 18.16 -5.72 -34.83
C GLY A 370 17.38 -4.46 -35.23
N GLN A 371 16.19 -4.59 -35.84
CA GLN A 371 15.46 -3.45 -36.41
C GLN A 371 14.28 -2.98 -35.57
N ALA A 372 13.74 -3.83 -34.70
CA ALA A 372 12.61 -3.48 -33.84
C ALA A 372 12.59 -4.33 -32.56
N ASN A 373 11.73 -3.93 -31.62
CA ASN A 373 11.42 -4.75 -30.46
C ASN A 373 10.69 -6.03 -30.90
N GLN A 374 11.18 -7.18 -30.45
CA GLN A 374 10.58 -8.48 -30.69
C GLN A 374 9.34 -8.67 -29.80
N LEU A 375 8.18 -8.73 -30.44
CA LEU A 375 6.89 -8.87 -29.74
C LEU A 375 6.57 -10.32 -29.32
N LYS A 376 7.28 -11.32 -29.88
CA LYS A 376 7.06 -12.73 -29.56
C LYS A 376 8.34 -13.50 -29.28
N TRP A 377 8.41 -14.15 -28.12
CA TRP A 377 9.58 -14.91 -27.66
C TRP A 377 10.87 -14.07 -27.72
N TRP A 378 12.00 -14.69 -28.05
CA TRP A 378 13.33 -14.13 -27.75
C TRP A 378 13.92 -13.28 -28.86
N GLY A 379 13.55 -13.50 -30.13
CA GLY A 379 14.16 -12.77 -31.24
C GLY A 379 15.62 -13.16 -31.38
N ASP A 380 16.52 -12.16 -31.38
CA ASP A 380 17.95 -12.39 -31.19
C ASP A 380 18.25 -12.41 -29.67
N GLU A 381 18.47 -13.60 -29.15
CA GLU A 381 18.76 -13.84 -27.73
C GLU A 381 20.05 -13.16 -27.29
N ALA A 382 21.12 -13.28 -28.09
CA ALA A 382 22.42 -12.69 -27.77
C ALA A 382 22.36 -11.17 -27.79
N ALA A 383 21.68 -10.57 -28.78
CA ALA A 383 21.48 -9.13 -28.82
C ALA A 383 20.61 -8.63 -27.66
N THR A 384 19.62 -9.41 -27.23
CA THR A 384 18.77 -9.08 -26.07
C THR A 384 19.58 -9.09 -24.76
N VAL A 385 20.42 -10.11 -24.55
CA VAL A 385 21.31 -10.20 -23.38
C VAL A 385 22.33 -9.05 -23.40
N ALA A 386 22.96 -8.80 -24.55
CA ALA A 386 23.92 -7.71 -24.71
C ALA A 386 23.28 -6.33 -24.44
N TYR A 387 22.02 -6.14 -24.85
CA TYR A 387 21.28 -4.90 -24.58
C TYR A 387 21.17 -4.64 -23.07
N ALA A 388 20.79 -5.65 -22.27
CA ALA A 388 20.65 -5.52 -20.83
C ALA A 388 22.00 -5.23 -20.15
N LYS A 389 23.05 -5.98 -20.52
CA LYS A 389 24.42 -5.82 -20.01
C LYS A 389 24.99 -4.42 -20.24
N LYS A 390 24.57 -3.76 -21.32
CA LYS A 390 24.96 -2.37 -21.60
C LYS A 390 24.08 -1.36 -20.88
N VAL A 391 22.76 -1.45 -21.04
CA VAL A 391 21.84 -0.39 -20.62
C VAL A 391 21.68 -0.33 -19.11
N VAL A 392 21.64 -1.45 -18.41
CA VAL A 392 21.41 -1.44 -16.95
C VAL A 392 22.55 -0.71 -16.20
N PRO A 393 23.85 -1.01 -16.43
CA PRO A 393 24.92 -0.23 -15.83
C PRO A 393 24.90 1.26 -16.19
N GLU A 394 24.53 1.61 -17.44
CA GLU A 394 24.39 3.01 -17.85
C GLU A 394 23.28 3.73 -17.08
N ILE A 395 22.12 3.09 -16.89
CA ILE A 395 21.02 3.63 -16.08
C ILE A 395 21.45 3.79 -14.63
N ILE A 396 22.15 2.80 -14.07
CA ILE A 396 22.66 2.85 -12.70
C ILE A 396 23.53 4.09 -12.49
N ALA A 397 24.53 4.27 -13.35
CA ALA A 397 25.48 5.38 -13.26
C ALA A 397 24.84 6.75 -13.52
N LYS A 398 23.83 6.81 -14.41
CA LYS A 398 23.23 8.07 -14.85
C LYS A 398 22.18 8.62 -13.88
N TYR A 399 21.38 7.75 -13.27
CA TYR A 399 20.21 8.17 -12.48
C TYR A 399 20.37 8.00 -10.97
N GLY A 400 21.59 7.67 -10.50
CA GLY A 400 21.89 7.57 -9.07
C GLY A 400 21.27 6.34 -8.45
N ILE A 401 21.38 5.19 -9.11
CA ILE A 401 20.82 3.94 -8.59
C ILE A 401 21.81 3.30 -7.64
N ASP A 402 21.30 2.76 -6.54
CA ASP A 402 22.07 1.84 -5.70
C ASP A 402 22.13 0.45 -6.37
N PRO A 403 23.33 -0.05 -6.76
CA PRO A 403 23.46 -1.34 -7.42
C PRO A 403 23.00 -2.54 -6.56
N ASP A 404 22.91 -2.38 -5.24
CA ASP A 404 22.39 -3.41 -4.34
C ASP A 404 20.85 -3.39 -4.22
N ARG A 405 20.18 -2.47 -4.95
CA ARG A 405 18.72 -2.30 -4.98
C ARG A 405 18.18 -2.38 -6.41
N VAL A 406 18.61 -3.39 -7.17
CA VAL A 406 18.15 -3.66 -8.53
C VAL A 406 17.32 -4.94 -8.59
N ILE A 407 16.02 -4.81 -8.79
CA ILE A 407 15.11 -5.97 -8.93
C ILE A 407 14.82 -6.22 -10.40
N LEU A 408 15.03 -7.46 -10.86
CA LEU A 408 14.54 -7.92 -12.16
C LEU A 408 13.15 -8.53 -12.02
N CYS A 409 12.20 -8.09 -12.84
CA CYS A 409 10.87 -8.66 -12.88
C CYS A 409 10.34 -8.95 -14.29
N GLY A 410 9.27 -9.72 -14.36
CA GLY A 410 8.57 -9.90 -15.63
C GLY A 410 7.24 -10.63 -15.51
N PHE A 411 6.41 -10.44 -16.53
CA PHE A 411 5.08 -11.04 -16.63
C PHE A 411 4.98 -11.98 -17.83
N SER A 412 4.38 -13.17 -17.68
CA SER A 412 4.15 -14.12 -18.78
C SER A 412 5.45 -14.56 -19.46
N ARG A 413 5.67 -14.25 -20.74
CA ARG A 413 6.99 -14.41 -21.40
C ARG A 413 8.08 -13.71 -20.58
N GLY A 414 7.80 -12.52 -20.07
CA GLY A 414 8.70 -11.77 -19.21
C GLY A 414 9.04 -12.51 -17.92
N ALA A 415 8.08 -13.22 -17.32
CA ALA A 415 8.30 -14.01 -16.11
C ALA A 415 9.28 -15.17 -16.37
N ILE A 416 9.19 -15.79 -17.55
CA ILE A 416 10.17 -16.79 -18.01
C ILE A 416 11.53 -16.12 -18.28
N ALA A 417 11.52 -14.93 -18.89
CA ALA A 417 12.72 -14.18 -19.22
C ALA A 417 13.54 -13.74 -18.00
N VAL A 418 12.92 -13.56 -16.82
CA VAL A 418 13.63 -13.29 -15.57
C VAL A 418 14.76 -14.30 -15.35
N ASN A 419 14.50 -15.58 -15.59
CA ASN A 419 15.52 -16.61 -15.50
C ASN A 419 16.19 -16.84 -16.85
N TYR A 420 15.40 -17.03 -17.92
CA TYR A 420 15.91 -17.45 -19.21
C TYR A 420 16.92 -16.44 -19.81
N ILE A 421 16.59 -15.14 -19.74
CA ILE A 421 17.47 -14.06 -20.21
C ILE A 421 18.29 -13.49 -19.04
N GLY A 422 17.63 -13.15 -17.93
CA GLY A 422 18.27 -12.48 -16.79
C GLY A 422 19.35 -13.31 -16.09
N LEU A 423 19.32 -14.63 -16.24
CA LEU A 423 20.33 -15.57 -15.71
C LEU A 423 21.03 -16.35 -16.82
N HIS A 424 21.07 -15.79 -18.04
CA HIS A 424 21.69 -16.42 -19.20
C HIS A 424 23.15 -16.80 -18.93
N ASP A 425 23.92 -15.88 -18.37
CA ASP A 425 25.31 -16.08 -17.95
C ASP A 425 25.62 -15.25 -16.68
N ASP A 426 26.83 -15.42 -16.15
CA ASP A 426 27.22 -14.84 -14.86
C ASP A 426 27.31 -13.30 -14.91
N GLU A 427 27.60 -12.71 -16.07
CA GLU A 427 27.72 -11.27 -16.23
C GLU A 427 26.35 -10.58 -16.15
N ILE A 428 25.35 -11.06 -16.89
CA ILE A 428 23.99 -10.51 -16.76
C ILE A 428 23.38 -10.87 -15.41
N ALA A 429 23.65 -12.07 -14.90
CA ALA A 429 23.14 -12.50 -13.61
C ALA A 429 23.65 -11.60 -12.48
N ALA A 430 24.85 -11.03 -12.56
CA ALA A 430 25.42 -10.16 -11.53
C ALA A 430 24.71 -8.80 -11.39
N LEU A 431 23.87 -8.40 -12.34
CA LEU A 431 23.19 -7.09 -12.33
C LEU A 431 22.04 -7.00 -11.32
N TRP A 432 21.58 -8.13 -10.79
CA TRP A 432 20.31 -8.20 -10.04
C TRP A 432 20.54 -8.46 -8.56
N SER A 433 19.85 -7.72 -7.71
CA SER A 433 19.84 -7.91 -6.25
C SER A 433 18.65 -8.78 -5.81
N GLY A 434 17.60 -8.90 -6.64
CA GLY A 434 16.43 -9.74 -6.39
C GLY A 434 15.57 -9.95 -7.64
N PHE A 435 14.60 -10.87 -7.53
CA PHE A 435 13.81 -11.32 -8.69
C PHE A 435 12.31 -11.38 -8.37
N VAL A 436 11.46 -10.96 -9.31
CA VAL A 436 10.00 -11.09 -9.19
C VAL A 436 9.38 -11.62 -10.48
N THR A 437 8.71 -12.76 -10.43
CA THR A 437 7.99 -13.33 -11.59
C THR A 437 6.50 -13.27 -11.37
N HIS A 438 5.71 -12.92 -12.38
CA HIS A 438 4.25 -13.01 -12.31
C HIS A 438 3.66 -13.78 -13.51
N ASP A 439 2.85 -14.80 -13.21
CA ASP A 439 2.22 -15.71 -14.16
C ASP A 439 3.21 -16.37 -15.13
N HIS A 440 3.61 -17.62 -14.83
CA HIS A 440 4.66 -18.48 -15.42
C HIS A 440 6.02 -18.41 -14.68
N TYR A 441 6.78 -19.49 -14.85
CA TYR A 441 8.16 -19.60 -14.38
C TYR A 441 8.97 -20.48 -15.35
N ASP A 442 10.27 -20.25 -15.44
CA ASP A 442 11.18 -20.96 -16.34
C ASP A 442 11.27 -22.45 -15.99
N GLY A 443 11.31 -23.32 -17.02
CA GLY A 443 11.34 -24.78 -16.86
C GLY A 443 10.05 -25.47 -16.41
N VAL A 444 8.97 -24.75 -16.08
CA VAL A 444 7.75 -25.39 -15.54
C VAL A 444 6.94 -26.12 -16.62
N THR A 445 6.68 -25.43 -17.73
CA THR A 445 5.80 -25.90 -18.83
C THR A 445 6.58 -26.03 -20.13
N GLU A 446 6.26 -27.07 -20.92
CA GLU A 446 6.83 -27.28 -22.25
C GLU A 446 6.27 -26.27 -23.27
N TRP A 447 7.16 -25.67 -24.07
CA TRP A 447 6.78 -24.76 -25.15
C TRP A 447 6.99 -25.45 -26.50
N ARG A 448 6.02 -26.29 -26.88
CA ARG A 448 6.09 -27.11 -28.11
C ARG A 448 6.32 -26.25 -29.35
N GLY A 449 7.12 -26.77 -30.27
CA GLY A 449 7.50 -26.07 -31.51
C GLY A 449 8.61 -25.02 -31.31
N THR A 450 9.15 -24.89 -30.11
CA THR A 450 10.35 -24.08 -29.84
C THR A 450 11.58 -24.98 -29.68
N LYS A 451 12.76 -24.47 -30.04
CA LYS A 451 14.03 -25.16 -29.82
C LYS A 451 14.57 -25.00 -28.39
N TRP A 452 14.09 -23.98 -27.67
CA TRP A 452 14.61 -23.59 -26.36
C TRP A 452 13.78 -24.16 -25.19
N GLY A 453 12.48 -24.43 -25.41
CA GLY A 453 11.53 -24.82 -24.37
C GLY A 453 10.93 -26.22 -24.55
N ALA A 454 11.48 -27.01 -25.47
CA ALA A 454 11.08 -28.40 -25.73
C ALA A 454 12.28 -29.22 -26.25
N PRO A 455 12.41 -30.51 -25.87
CA PRO A 455 11.51 -31.27 -24.98
C PRO A 455 11.65 -30.86 -23.50
N LEU A 456 10.58 -31.06 -22.73
CA LEU A 456 10.50 -30.61 -21.33
C LEU A 456 11.65 -31.06 -20.41
N PRO A 457 12.15 -32.32 -20.46
CA PRO A 457 13.25 -32.74 -19.60
C PRO A 457 14.52 -31.90 -19.81
N SER A 458 14.95 -31.73 -21.06
CA SER A 458 16.13 -30.93 -21.41
C SER A 458 15.93 -29.44 -21.08
N TYR A 459 14.72 -28.92 -21.27
CA TYR A 459 14.40 -27.54 -20.89
C TYR A 459 14.48 -27.33 -19.37
N ARG A 460 14.02 -28.30 -18.57
CA ARG A 460 14.12 -28.26 -17.10
C ARG A 460 15.55 -28.31 -16.60
N GLU A 461 16.38 -29.15 -17.20
CA GLU A 461 17.82 -29.21 -16.88
C GLU A 461 18.48 -27.85 -17.12
N ALA A 462 18.28 -27.26 -18.30
CA ALA A 462 18.82 -25.93 -18.61
C ALA A 462 18.25 -24.82 -17.69
N ALA A 463 16.96 -24.90 -17.32
CA ALA A 463 16.35 -23.96 -16.38
C ALA A 463 16.94 -24.09 -14.96
N ALA A 464 17.27 -25.30 -14.52
CA ALA A 464 17.93 -25.53 -13.24
C ALA A 464 19.36 -24.95 -13.23
N GLU A 465 20.10 -25.08 -14.33
CA GLU A 465 21.42 -24.44 -14.48
C GLU A 465 21.34 -22.91 -14.35
N ARG A 466 20.35 -22.29 -15.01
CA ARG A 466 20.09 -20.85 -14.87
C ARG A 466 19.69 -20.49 -13.43
N PHE A 467 18.82 -21.28 -12.81
CA PHE A 467 18.36 -21.07 -11.43
C PHE A 467 19.54 -21.04 -10.43
N ASN A 468 20.57 -21.87 -10.63
CA ASN A 468 21.76 -21.86 -9.77
C ASN A 468 22.44 -20.48 -9.73
N ARG A 469 22.33 -19.67 -10.79
CA ARG A 469 22.87 -18.31 -10.81
C ARG A 469 22.11 -17.33 -9.93
N ILE A 470 20.92 -17.64 -9.42
CA ILE A 470 20.27 -16.81 -8.39
C ILE A 470 21.17 -16.68 -7.15
N ASN A 471 21.97 -17.70 -6.84
CA ASN A 471 23.01 -17.63 -5.82
C ASN A 471 22.52 -17.07 -4.47
N GLY A 472 21.39 -17.60 -3.99
CA GLY A 472 20.79 -17.22 -2.69
C GLY A 472 20.05 -15.88 -2.66
N ARG A 473 20.05 -15.10 -3.74
CA ARG A 473 19.33 -13.82 -3.81
C ARG A 473 17.82 -14.01 -3.70
N PRO A 474 17.10 -13.04 -3.12
CA PRO A 474 15.68 -13.15 -2.87
C PRO A 474 14.86 -13.24 -4.17
N VAL A 475 13.88 -14.15 -4.19
CA VAL A 475 12.95 -14.35 -5.30
C VAL A 475 11.52 -14.30 -4.78
N LEU A 476 10.64 -13.57 -5.46
CA LEU A 476 9.20 -13.62 -5.26
C LEU A 476 8.51 -14.17 -6.51
N ILE A 477 7.83 -15.29 -6.35
CA ILE A 477 7.10 -15.96 -7.43
C ILE A 477 5.60 -15.75 -7.23
N CYS A 478 5.02 -14.91 -8.05
CA CYS A 478 3.59 -14.62 -8.09
C CYS A 478 2.90 -15.44 -9.20
N GLN A 479 1.74 -16.00 -8.91
CA GLN A 479 0.95 -16.74 -9.90
C GLN A 479 -0.55 -16.58 -9.63
N ASN A 480 -1.27 -16.09 -10.62
CA ASN A 480 -2.72 -16.09 -10.63
C ASN A 480 -3.24 -17.53 -10.66
N GLY A 481 -4.12 -17.87 -9.72
CA GLY A 481 -4.67 -19.23 -9.57
C GLY A 481 -3.77 -20.21 -8.82
N GLY A 482 -2.58 -19.78 -8.36
CA GLY A 482 -1.77 -20.52 -7.39
C GLY A 482 -0.42 -21.06 -7.89
N THR A 483 0.53 -21.19 -6.98
CA THR A 483 1.95 -21.50 -7.24
C THR A 483 2.32 -22.99 -7.15
N SER A 484 1.33 -23.88 -6.99
CA SER A 484 1.53 -25.30 -6.69
C SER A 484 2.40 -26.04 -7.71
N GLU A 485 2.16 -25.86 -9.01
CA GLU A 485 2.94 -26.51 -10.06
C GLU A 485 4.39 -26.01 -10.12
N ILE A 486 4.61 -24.72 -9.82
CA ILE A 486 5.96 -24.15 -9.77
C ILE A 486 6.73 -24.77 -8.60
N ARG A 487 6.11 -24.84 -7.41
CA ARG A 487 6.69 -25.46 -6.21
C ARG A 487 7.07 -26.93 -6.41
N LYS A 488 6.32 -27.69 -7.23
CA LYS A 488 6.69 -29.07 -7.57
C LYS A 488 7.98 -29.16 -8.39
N VAL A 489 8.29 -28.15 -9.19
CA VAL A 489 9.46 -28.13 -10.07
C VAL A 489 10.70 -27.59 -9.35
N ILE A 490 10.57 -26.49 -8.60
CA ILE A 490 11.72 -25.81 -7.98
C ILE A 490 11.86 -26.07 -6.47
N GLY A 491 10.89 -26.75 -5.85
CA GLY A 491 10.84 -26.97 -4.41
C GLY A 491 10.42 -25.72 -3.63
N SER A 492 11.02 -25.52 -2.45
CA SER A 492 10.82 -24.31 -1.62
C SER A 492 12.15 -23.88 -0.97
N PRO A 493 13.11 -23.38 -1.77
CA PRO A 493 14.37 -22.87 -1.24
C PRO A 493 14.14 -21.68 -0.30
N GLY A 494 15.01 -21.51 0.72
CA GLY A 494 14.81 -20.51 1.77
C GLY A 494 14.81 -19.04 1.30
N ASN A 495 15.38 -18.75 0.13
CA ASN A 495 15.39 -17.43 -0.50
C ASN A 495 14.18 -17.18 -1.43
N VAL A 496 13.28 -18.16 -1.60
CA VAL A 496 12.14 -18.07 -2.52
C VAL A 496 10.85 -17.92 -1.72
N SER A 497 10.16 -16.81 -1.96
CA SER A 497 8.80 -16.55 -1.50
C SER A 497 7.81 -16.81 -2.64
N PHE A 498 6.63 -17.27 -2.29
CA PHE A 498 5.56 -17.59 -3.24
C PHE A 498 4.29 -16.84 -2.86
N LEU A 499 3.63 -16.27 -3.84
CA LEU A 499 2.39 -15.52 -3.68
C LEU A 499 1.34 -16.02 -4.67
N ASP A 500 0.28 -16.60 -4.12
CA ASP A 500 -0.91 -16.93 -4.90
C ASP A 500 -1.73 -15.66 -5.09
N VAL A 501 -1.95 -15.28 -6.34
CA VAL A 501 -2.70 -14.07 -6.71
C VAL A 501 -4.11 -14.47 -7.12
N ASP A 502 -5.10 -13.69 -6.68
CA ASP A 502 -6.49 -13.81 -7.11
C ASP A 502 -6.91 -12.53 -7.80
N THR A 503 -6.68 -12.47 -9.12
CA THR A 503 -7.06 -11.30 -9.92
C THR A 503 -8.58 -11.15 -10.05
N GLY A 504 -9.35 -12.21 -9.82
CA GLY A 504 -10.82 -12.15 -9.78
C GLY A 504 -11.32 -11.43 -8.53
N ALA A 505 -10.71 -11.69 -7.37
CA ALA A 505 -11.02 -10.96 -6.15
C ALA A 505 -10.61 -9.46 -6.20
N ILE A 506 -9.58 -9.14 -7.00
CA ILE A 506 -9.08 -7.76 -7.15
C ILE A 506 -9.94 -6.94 -8.12
N PHE A 507 -10.33 -7.52 -9.25
CA PHE A 507 -10.97 -6.79 -10.35
C PHE A 507 -12.45 -7.16 -10.57
N GLY A 508 -12.94 -8.25 -9.99
CA GLY A 508 -14.26 -8.80 -10.25
C GLY A 508 -14.29 -9.69 -11.50
N THR A 509 -15.43 -9.70 -12.17
CA THR A 509 -15.69 -10.56 -13.34
C THR A 509 -15.20 -9.90 -14.63
N TYR A 510 -14.39 -10.64 -15.40
CA TYR A 510 -13.90 -10.21 -16.71
C TYR A 510 -14.94 -10.47 -17.82
N PRO A 511 -14.97 -9.65 -18.90
CA PRO A 511 -14.11 -8.49 -19.15
C PRO A 511 -14.56 -7.27 -18.33
N ILE A 512 -13.59 -6.49 -17.86
CA ILE A 512 -13.81 -5.16 -17.28
C ILE A 512 -13.36 -4.10 -18.29
N GLU A 513 -13.82 -2.85 -18.14
CA GLU A 513 -13.56 -1.75 -19.10
C GLU A 513 -12.09 -1.64 -19.53
N THR A 514 -11.16 -1.92 -18.60
CA THR A 514 -9.73 -1.84 -18.89
C THR A 514 -9.09 -3.17 -19.28
N ARG A 515 -9.71 -4.34 -19.06
CA ARG A 515 -9.08 -5.68 -19.22
C ARG A 515 -10.06 -6.75 -19.67
N ILE A 516 -9.61 -7.61 -20.56
CA ILE A 516 -10.45 -8.69 -21.10
C ILE A 516 -10.16 -10.09 -20.51
N HIS A 517 -9.07 -10.26 -19.74
CA HIS A 517 -8.65 -11.59 -19.25
C HIS A 517 -7.92 -11.50 -17.87
N PRO A 518 -8.04 -12.52 -16.99
CA PRO A 518 -7.38 -12.56 -15.67
C PRO A 518 -5.85 -12.76 -15.69
N HIS A 519 -5.28 -13.13 -16.84
CA HIS A 519 -3.83 -13.21 -17.05
C HIS A 519 -3.28 -11.81 -17.31
N THR A 520 -2.86 -11.11 -16.26
CA THR A 520 -2.53 -9.67 -16.31
C THR A 520 -1.46 -9.27 -15.29
N ASP A 521 -0.61 -8.32 -15.63
CA ASP A 521 0.42 -7.70 -14.78
C ASP A 521 -0.08 -6.51 -13.95
N ARG A 522 -1.37 -6.16 -14.09
CA ARG A 522 -1.90 -4.86 -13.61
C ARG A 522 -2.52 -4.93 -12.22
N TRP A 523 -2.53 -6.10 -11.61
CA TRP A 523 -3.16 -6.35 -10.31
C TRP A 523 -2.57 -5.51 -9.17
N LEU A 524 -1.29 -5.15 -9.28
CA LEU A 524 -0.62 -4.23 -8.36
C LEU A 524 -1.08 -2.77 -8.48
N LEU A 525 -1.81 -2.40 -9.54
CA LEU A 525 -2.36 -1.05 -9.66
C LEU A 525 -3.58 -0.84 -8.76
N LYS A 526 -4.24 -1.92 -8.32
CA LYS A 526 -5.36 -1.85 -7.39
C LYS A 526 -4.93 -2.23 -5.97
N PRO A 527 -5.43 -1.52 -4.94
CA PRO A 527 -5.20 -1.90 -3.55
C PRO A 527 -5.72 -3.31 -3.28
N SER A 528 -4.88 -4.15 -2.67
CA SER A 528 -5.22 -5.54 -2.33
C SER A 528 -4.27 -6.05 -1.25
N ASP A 529 -4.71 -7.04 -0.47
CA ASP A 529 -3.85 -7.78 0.45
C ASP A 529 -2.62 -8.36 -0.26
N GLN A 530 -2.82 -8.92 -1.47
CA GLN A 530 -1.74 -9.46 -2.28
C GLN A 530 -0.71 -8.39 -2.64
N ARG A 531 -1.14 -7.18 -3.01
CA ARG A 531 -0.21 -6.06 -3.27
C ARG A 531 0.57 -5.69 -2.02
N ASN A 532 -0.09 -5.64 -0.87
CA ASN A 532 0.55 -5.31 0.40
C ASN A 532 1.62 -6.34 0.77
N LYS A 533 1.37 -7.64 0.53
CA LYS A 533 2.38 -8.70 0.71
C LYS A 533 3.63 -8.49 -0.16
N VAL A 534 3.47 -7.95 -1.37
CA VAL A 534 4.61 -7.58 -2.22
C VAL A 534 5.36 -6.39 -1.63
N LEU A 535 4.65 -5.35 -1.19
CA LEU A 535 5.28 -4.19 -0.55
C LEU A 535 6.06 -4.62 0.70
N ASP A 536 5.49 -5.48 1.54
CA ASP A 536 6.15 -6.03 2.73
C ASP A 536 7.42 -6.81 2.36
N TRP A 537 7.36 -7.63 1.30
CA TRP A 537 8.51 -8.36 0.80
C TRP A 537 9.62 -7.41 0.33
N MET A 538 9.28 -6.35 -0.41
CA MET A 538 10.25 -5.35 -0.87
C MET A 538 10.84 -4.52 0.28
N GLU A 539 10.01 -4.14 1.26
CA GLU A 539 10.44 -3.42 2.47
C GLU A 539 11.40 -4.25 3.31
N LYS A 540 11.11 -5.55 3.50
CA LYS A 540 11.99 -6.49 4.22
C LYS A 540 13.38 -6.64 3.57
N LEU A 541 13.48 -6.43 2.27
CA LEU A 541 14.75 -6.45 1.53
C LEU A 541 15.49 -5.11 1.57
N GLY A 542 14.98 -4.11 2.29
CA GLY A 542 15.56 -2.76 2.30
C GLY A 542 15.39 -2.02 0.97
N PHE A 543 14.53 -2.50 0.06
CA PHE A 543 14.43 -1.95 -1.29
C PHE A 543 14.00 -0.48 -1.33
N PHE A 544 13.27 -0.01 -0.31
CA PHE A 544 12.84 1.40 -0.20
C PHE A 544 13.60 2.20 0.87
N GLN A 545 14.58 1.59 1.56
CA GLN A 545 15.37 2.30 2.54
C GLN A 545 16.32 3.27 1.83
N ASN A 546 16.48 4.47 2.37
CA ASN A 546 17.57 5.36 1.95
C ASN A 546 18.87 4.84 2.58
N VAL A 547 20.00 4.96 1.89
CA VAL A 547 21.33 4.54 2.40
C VAL A 547 21.86 5.51 3.47
N GLN A 548 20.99 6.09 4.28
CA GLN A 548 21.32 6.93 5.42
C GLN A 548 20.45 6.52 6.62
N GLU A 549 20.78 5.36 7.20
CA GLU A 549 20.72 5.11 8.64
C GLU A 549 22.01 4.40 9.07
#